data_AF-A0A7L2G1S4-F1
#
_entry.id   AF-A0A7L2G1S4-F1
#
_cell.length_a   1.000
_cell.length_b   1.000
_cell.length_c   1.000
_cell.angle_alpha   90.00
_cell.angle_beta   90.00
_cell.angle_gamma   90.00
#
_symmetry.space_group_name_H-M   'P 1'
#
loop_
_entity.id
_entity.type
_entity.pdbx_description
1 polymer ?
#
loop_
_entity_poly.entity_id
_entity_poly.type
_entity_poly.pdbx_seq_one_letter_code
_entity_poly.pdbx_strand_id
1 'polypeptide(L)'
;MYLKRPAGGLAFCLFYLASCFTNKYVLSVLKFTYPTLFQGWQTLVGGLLLHVSWKLGWVEINLCSRSEILSWLPASVLFVGIIYAGSRALSRLPIPVFLTVHNAAEVITCGFQKFVQKEQTSHLKVCSVLLLLVAAVCLPLCDTQFDPNGYLWALIHLICVGAYKVFHKLWKPSSLSDLDQQYINYVF
;
A
#
# COMPACT_ATOMS: atom_id res chain seq x y z
N MET A 1 15.89 -9.02 23.15
CA MET A 1 14.70 -9.32 22.31
C MET A 1 13.78 -8.10 22.10
N TYR A 2 13.67 -7.17 23.07
CA TYR A 2 12.86 -5.94 22.94
C TYR A 2 13.39 -4.91 21.92
N LEU A 3 14.70 -4.86 21.64
CA LEU A 3 15.29 -3.89 20.69
C LEU A 3 15.10 -4.24 19.20
N LYS A 4 14.80 -5.51 18.86
CA LYS A 4 14.61 -5.94 17.46
C LYS A 4 13.32 -5.38 16.84
N ARG A 5 12.28 -5.18 17.65
CA ARG A 5 10.98 -4.58 17.22
C ARG A 5 11.08 -3.10 16.84
N PRO A 6 11.70 -2.20 17.64
CA PRO A 6 11.84 -0.80 17.26
C PRO A 6 12.80 -0.60 16.10
N ALA A 7 13.90 -1.37 16.01
CA ALA A 7 14.84 -1.26 14.89
C ALA A 7 14.18 -1.59 13.54
N GLY A 8 13.38 -2.66 13.48
CA GLY A 8 12.62 -3.00 12.26
C GLY A 8 11.58 -1.94 11.89
N GLY A 9 10.87 -1.39 12.87
CA GLY A 9 9.92 -0.29 12.64
C GLY A 9 10.59 0.99 12.14
N LEU A 10 11.74 1.36 12.71
CA LEU A 10 12.53 2.50 12.25
C LEU A 10 13.05 2.29 10.83
N ALA A 11 13.60 1.12 10.53
CA ALA A 11 14.04 0.78 9.17
C ALA A 11 12.88 0.88 8.17
N PHE A 12 11.71 0.32 8.51
CA PHE A 12 10.51 0.43 7.70
C PHE A 12 10.13 1.90 7.44
N CYS A 13 10.05 2.72 8.48
CA CYS A 13 9.73 4.15 8.34
C CYS A 13 10.75 4.88 7.45
N LEU A 14 12.04 4.63 7.64
CA LEU A 14 13.12 5.24 6.85
C LEU A 14 13.01 4.89 5.37
N PHE A 15 12.89 3.59 5.05
CA PHE A 15 12.76 3.14 3.66
C PHE A 15 11.44 3.59 3.01
N TYR A 16 10.34 3.58 3.77
CA TYR A 16 9.04 4.04 3.29
C TYR A 16 9.07 5.53 2.96
N LEU A 17 9.61 6.37 3.85
CA LEU A 17 9.76 7.80 3.60
C LEU A 17 10.72 8.06 2.43
N ALA A 18 11.86 7.38 2.38
CA ALA A 18 12.80 7.51 1.26
C ALA A 18 12.13 7.16 -0.08
N SER A 19 11.30 6.12 -0.12
CA SER A 19 10.50 5.76 -1.29
C SER A 19 9.50 6.86 -1.66
N CYS A 20 8.75 7.41 -0.70
CA CYS A 20 7.83 8.53 -0.95
C CYS A 20 8.56 9.76 -1.50
N PHE A 21 9.69 10.15 -0.92
CA PHE A 21 10.49 11.28 -1.40
C PHE A 21 11.04 11.04 -2.80
N THR A 22 11.58 9.85 -3.06
CA THR A 22 12.12 9.48 -4.38
C THR A 22 11.02 9.52 -5.44
N ASN A 23 9.85 8.92 -5.16
CA ASN A 23 8.72 8.94 -6.07
C ASN A 23 8.23 10.37 -6.32
N LYS A 24 8.10 11.18 -5.27
CA LYS A 24 7.72 12.60 -5.41
C LYS A 24 8.71 13.37 -6.26
N TYR A 25 10.00 13.15 -6.07
CA TYR A 25 11.06 13.80 -6.84
C TYR A 25 10.96 13.44 -8.33
N VAL A 26 10.85 12.15 -8.66
CA VAL A 26 10.73 11.69 -10.04
C VAL A 26 9.45 12.22 -10.71
N LEU A 27 8.32 12.18 -10.00
CA LEU A 27 7.02 12.53 -10.58
C LEU A 27 6.78 14.04 -10.67
N SER A 28 7.22 14.81 -9.68
CA SER A 28 6.94 16.25 -9.60
C SER A 28 8.11 17.12 -10.05
N VAL A 29 9.37 16.74 -9.73
CA VAL A 29 10.56 17.56 -10.03
C VAL A 29 11.14 17.21 -11.39
N LEU A 30 11.39 15.92 -11.65
CA LEU A 30 11.84 15.45 -12.97
C LEU A 30 10.72 15.47 -14.01
N LYS A 31 9.47 15.70 -13.59
CA LYS A 31 8.27 15.76 -14.43
C LYS A 31 8.10 14.52 -15.31
N PHE A 32 8.41 13.33 -14.78
CA PHE A 32 8.18 12.10 -15.51
C PHE A 32 6.68 11.85 -15.70
N THR A 33 6.19 12.02 -16.93
CA THR A 33 4.75 12.06 -17.26
C THR A 33 4.11 10.71 -17.56
N TYR A 34 4.85 9.60 -17.41
CA TYR A 34 4.39 8.24 -17.70
C TYR A 34 4.30 7.36 -16.43
N PRO A 35 3.31 7.56 -15.54
CA PRO A 35 3.16 6.78 -14.32
C PRO A 35 3.16 5.26 -14.53
N THR A 36 2.53 4.78 -15.60
CA THR A 36 2.48 3.34 -15.92
C THR A 36 3.86 2.76 -16.21
N LEU A 37 4.71 3.47 -16.96
CA LEU A 37 6.09 3.07 -17.22
C LEU A 37 6.93 3.11 -15.94
N PHE A 38 6.76 4.15 -15.13
CA PHE A 38 7.47 4.28 -13.86
C PHE A 38 7.14 3.12 -12.91
N GLN A 39 5.87 2.80 -12.80
CA GLN A 39 5.39 1.70 -11.98
C GLN A 39 5.82 0.33 -12.51
N GLY A 40 5.69 0.11 -13.83
CA GLY A 40 6.14 -1.11 -14.47
C GLY A 40 7.65 -1.32 -14.28
N TRP A 41 8.43 -0.25 -14.30
CA TRP A 41 9.86 -0.30 -13.96
C TRP A 41 10.08 -0.68 -12.49
N GLN A 42 9.34 -0.10 -11.55
CA GLN A 42 9.44 -0.43 -10.13
C GLN A 42 9.08 -1.89 -9.82
N THR A 43 8.00 -2.40 -10.41
CA THR A 43 7.59 -3.80 -10.23
C THR A 43 8.54 -4.76 -10.94
N LEU A 44 9.06 -4.40 -12.13
CA LEU A 44 10.09 -5.19 -12.81
C LEU A 44 11.37 -5.30 -11.98
N VAL A 45 11.91 -4.19 -11.50
CA VAL A 45 13.14 -4.20 -10.69
C VAL A 45 12.90 -4.94 -9.37
N GLY A 46 11.76 -4.71 -8.70
CA GLY A 46 11.39 -5.45 -7.49
C GLY A 46 11.26 -6.96 -7.74
N GLY A 47 10.60 -7.35 -8.83
CA GLY A 47 10.44 -8.73 -9.25
C GLY A 47 11.76 -9.42 -9.60
N LEU A 48 12.64 -8.74 -10.34
CA LEU A 48 13.97 -9.24 -10.66
C LEU A 48 14.83 -9.43 -9.41
N LEU A 49 14.85 -8.46 -8.50
CA LEU A 49 15.59 -8.57 -7.24
C LEU A 49 15.07 -9.73 -6.39
N LEU A 50 13.75 -9.88 -6.30
CA LEU A 50 13.13 -10.98 -5.55
C LEU A 50 13.42 -12.34 -6.21
N HIS A 51 13.36 -12.42 -7.54
CA HIS A 51 13.69 -13.62 -8.31
C HIS A 51 15.16 -14.03 -8.14
N VAL A 52 16.09 -13.08 -8.24
CA VAL A 52 17.52 -13.34 -8.04
C VAL A 52 17.79 -13.78 -6.60
N SER A 53 17.19 -13.11 -5.61
CA SER A 53 17.32 -13.49 -4.20
C SER A 53 16.83 -14.92 -3.95
N TRP A 54 15.76 -15.33 -4.62
CA TRP A 54 15.27 -16.70 -4.56
C TRP A 54 16.25 -17.70 -5.19
N LYS A 55 16.80 -17.38 -6.37
CA LYS A 55 17.81 -18.22 -7.04
C LYS A 55 19.12 -18.36 -6.24
N LEU A 56 19.47 -17.34 -5.46
CA LEU A 56 20.62 -17.35 -4.55
C LEU A 56 20.33 -18.05 -3.21
N GLY A 57 19.09 -18.48 -2.96
CA GLY A 57 18.68 -19.11 -1.71
C GLY A 57 18.61 -18.15 -0.51
N TRP A 58 18.56 -16.84 -0.75
CA TRP A 58 18.42 -15.84 0.32
C TRP A 58 16.97 -15.73 0.82
N VAL A 59 16.01 -16.10 -0.03
CA VAL A 59 14.59 -16.12 0.30
C VAL A 59 13.95 -17.39 -0.24
N GLU A 60 12.96 -17.89 0.48
CA GLU A 60 12.15 -19.03 0.05
C GLU A 60 10.89 -18.50 -0.62
N ILE A 61 10.70 -18.85 -1.90
CA ILE A 61 9.46 -18.63 -2.65
C ILE A 61 8.92 -20.00 -2.99
N ASN A 62 7.70 -20.28 -2.54
CA ASN A 62 7.00 -21.52 -2.84
C ASN A 62 6.26 -21.34 -4.15
N LEU A 63 6.59 -22.16 -5.15
CA LEU A 63 5.84 -22.18 -6.40
C LEU A 63 4.43 -22.70 -6.13
N CYS A 64 3.49 -21.78 -6.04
CA CYS A 64 2.10 -22.09 -5.72
C CYS A 64 1.41 -22.80 -6.89
N SER A 65 0.36 -23.55 -6.58
CA SER A 65 -0.51 -24.12 -7.60
C SER A 65 -1.13 -23.01 -8.45
N ARG A 66 -1.43 -23.31 -9.73
CA ARG A 66 -2.13 -22.36 -10.61
C ARG A 66 -3.44 -21.85 -10.00
N SER A 67 -4.13 -22.68 -9.23
CA SER A 67 -5.37 -22.30 -8.56
C SER A 67 -5.15 -21.22 -7.50
N GLU A 68 -4.06 -21.29 -6.73
CA GLU A 68 -3.73 -20.28 -5.72
C GLU A 68 -3.36 -18.96 -6.36
N ILE A 69 -2.57 -18.99 -7.43
CA ILE A 69 -2.21 -17.80 -8.22
C ILE A 69 -3.47 -17.13 -8.78
N LEU A 70 -4.37 -17.91 -9.40
CA LEU A 70 -5.63 -17.39 -9.93
C LEU A 70 -6.52 -16.80 -8.82
N SER A 71 -6.52 -17.41 -7.64
CA SER A 71 -7.28 -16.89 -6.49
C SER A 71 -6.72 -15.57 -5.95
N TRP A 72 -5.43 -15.29 -6.19
CA TRP A 72 -4.76 -14.06 -5.78
C TRP A 72 -4.92 -12.90 -6.78
N LEU A 73 -5.35 -13.18 -8.01
CA LEU A 73 -5.51 -12.15 -9.07
C LEU A 73 -6.31 -10.91 -8.64
N PRO A 74 -7.42 -11.00 -7.89
CA PRO A 74 -8.14 -9.81 -7.45
C PRO A 74 -7.27 -8.91 -6.55
N ALA A 75 -6.42 -9.50 -5.70
CA ALA A 75 -5.46 -8.75 -4.90
C ALA A 75 -4.41 -8.07 -5.77
N SER A 76 -3.90 -8.75 -6.81
CA SER A 76 -2.94 -8.17 -7.74
C SER A 76 -3.55 -6.99 -8.53
N VAL A 77 -4.82 -7.07 -8.94
CA VAL A 77 -5.53 -5.93 -9.55
C VAL A 77 -5.65 -4.75 -8.59
N LEU A 78 -6.00 -5.02 -7.32
CA LEU A 78 -6.02 -3.98 -6.27
C LEU A 78 -4.62 -3.39 -6.04
N PHE A 79 -3.57 -4.21 -6.06
CA PHE A 79 -2.19 -3.77 -5.95
C PHE A 79 -1.81 -2.81 -7.08
N VAL A 80 -2.12 -3.14 -8.34
CA VAL A 80 -1.94 -2.23 -9.49
C VAL A 80 -2.68 -0.90 -9.26
N GLY A 81 -3.90 -0.96 -8.73
CA GLY A 81 -4.66 0.24 -8.31
C GLY A 81 -3.93 1.08 -7.25
N ILE A 82 -3.36 0.43 -6.22
CA ILE A 82 -2.59 1.08 -5.15
C ILE A 82 -1.41 1.86 -5.75
N ILE A 83 -0.57 1.20 -6.56
CA ILE A 83 0.64 1.82 -7.09
C ILE A 83 0.31 2.92 -8.12
N TYR A 84 -0.78 2.75 -8.90
CA TYR A 84 -1.16 3.71 -9.93
C TYR A 84 -1.80 4.96 -9.35
N ALA A 85 -2.87 4.77 -8.58
CA ALA A 85 -3.54 5.87 -7.91
C ALA A 85 -2.58 6.57 -6.92
N GLY A 86 -1.72 5.80 -6.25
CA GLY A 86 -0.70 6.35 -5.35
C GLY A 86 0.29 7.26 -6.07
N SER A 87 0.83 6.83 -7.22
CA SER A 87 1.74 7.66 -8.03
C SER A 87 1.03 8.93 -8.55
N ARG A 88 -0.20 8.81 -9.04
CA ARG A 88 -0.99 9.96 -9.53
C ARG A 88 -1.31 10.96 -8.41
N ALA A 89 -1.66 10.47 -7.22
CA ALA A 89 -1.90 11.30 -6.04
C ALA A 89 -0.62 12.00 -5.60
N LEU A 90 0.48 11.25 -5.44
CA LEU A 90 1.76 11.76 -4.97
C LEU A 90 2.36 12.78 -5.94
N SER A 91 2.14 12.64 -7.26
CA SER A 91 2.59 13.63 -8.25
C SER A 91 1.97 15.02 -8.04
N ARG A 92 0.75 15.08 -7.47
CA ARG A 92 -0.04 16.31 -7.29
C ARG A 92 0.00 16.83 -5.85
N LEU A 93 -0.21 15.96 -4.89
CA LEU A 93 -0.33 16.33 -3.48
C LEU A 93 1.03 16.40 -2.78
N PRO A 94 1.18 17.27 -1.78
CA PRO A 94 2.31 17.21 -0.84
C PRO A 94 2.38 15.85 -0.13
N ILE A 95 3.59 15.38 0.19
CA ILE A 95 3.80 14.08 0.87
C ILE A 95 2.99 13.99 2.19
N PRO A 96 2.98 15.00 3.08
CA PRO A 96 2.19 14.93 4.31
C PRO A 96 0.68 14.76 4.05
N VAL A 97 0.16 15.40 3.00
CA VAL A 97 -1.24 15.31 2.61
C VAL A 97 -1.56 13.90 2.12
N PHE A 98 -0.73 13.38 1.21
CA PHE A 98 -0.84 12.01 0.71
C PHE A 98 -0.82 10.98 1.85
N LEU A 99 0.12 11.09 2.78
CA LEU A 99 0.26 10.16 3.91
C LEU A 99 -0.93 10.20 4.87
N THR A 100 -1.51 11.39 5.09
CA THR A 100 -2.69 11.55 5.95
C THR A 100 -3.89 10.82 5.36
N VAL A 101 -4.15 11.01 4.06
CA VAL A 101 -5.23 10.30 3.36
C VAL A 101 -4.94 8.80 3.27
N HIS A 102 -3.70 8.40 2.97
CA HIS A 102 -3.29 6.99 2.95
C HIS A 102 -3.60 6.27 4.26
N ASN A 103 -3.25 6.88 5.40
CA ASN A 103 -3.45 6.28 6.72
C ASN A 103 -4.94 6.07 7.05
N ALA A 104 -5.85 6.87 6.49
CA ALA A 104 -7.29 6.70 6.66
C ALA A 104 -7.83 5.42 5.97
N ALA A 105 -7.04 4.71 5.15
CA ALA A 105 -7.42 3.39 4.64
C ALA A 105 -7.64 2.35 5.77
N GLU A 106 -7.06 2.58 6.96
CA GLU A 106 -7.31 1.75 8.14
C GLU A 106 -8.77 1.78 8.60
N VAL A 107 -9.54 2.82 8.25
CA VAL A 107 -10.99 2.91 8.50
C VAL A 107 -11.73 1.77 7.84
N ILE A 108 -11.39 1.44 6.59
CA ILE A 108 -12.01 0.35 5.83
C ILE A 108 -11.72 -0.99 6.52
N THR A 109 -10.46 -1.22 6.91
CA THR A 109 -10.03 -2.48 7.53
C THR A 109 -10.67 -2.64 8.92
N CYS A 110 -10.65 -1.59 9.74
CA CYS A 110 -11.25 -1.62 11.08
C CYS A 110 -12.78 -1.76 11.02
N GLY A 111 -13.44 -1.05 10.10
CA GLY A 111 -14.88 -1.16 9.88
C GLY A 111 -15.27 -2.58 9.46
N PHE A 112 -14.52 -3.16 8.52
CA PHE A 112 -14.72 -4.54 8.08
C PHE A 112 -14.59 -5.55 9.24
N GLN A 113 -13.52 -5.44 10.03
CA GLN A 113 -13.29 -6.31 11.19
C GLN A 113 -14.44 -6.24 12.20
N LYS A 114 -14.89 -5.02 12.51
CA LYS A 114 -15.91 -4.79 13.52
C LYS A 114 -17.31 -5.20 13.05
N PHE A 115 -17.70 -4.81 11.83
CA PHE A 115 -19.09 -4.95 11.36
C PHE A 115 -19.33 -6.24 10.58
N VAL A 116 -18.34 -6.74 9.84
CA VAL A 116 -18.49 -7.96 9.02
C VAL A 116 -17.97 -9.18 9.76
N GLN A 117 -16.73 -9.14 10.27
CA GLN A 117 -16.15 -10.27 11.00
C GLN A 117 -16.63 -10.35 12.46
N LYS A 118 -17.30 -9.31 12.98
CA LYS A 118 -17.76 -9.21 14.37
C LYS A 118 -16.63 -9.46 15.38
N GLU A 119 -15.40 -9.13 15.02
CA GLU A 119 -14.25 -9.24 15.92
C GLU A 119 -14.33 -8.17 17.00
N GLN A 120 -13.90 -8.52 18.22
CA GLN A 120 -13.78 -7.56 19.31
C GLN A 120 -12.63 -6.58 19.04
N THR A 121 -12.97 -5.38 18.60
CA THR A 121 -11.99 -4.28 18.39
C THR A 121 -11.86 -3.45 19.66
N SER A 122 -10.63 -3.22 20.14
CA SER A 122 -10.41 -2.37 21.32
C SER A 122 -10.89 -0.94 21.08
N HIS A 123 -11.43 -0.29 22.13
CA HIS A 123 -11.88 1.10 22.05
C HIS A 123 -10.77 2.07 21.63
N LEU A 124 -9.52 1.80 22.03
CA LEU A 124 -8.35 2.57 21.62
C LEU A 124 -8.09 2.49 20.11
N LYS A 125 -8.24 1.30 19.50
CA LYS A 125 -8.10 1.14 18.05
C LYS A 125 -9.18 1.93 17.31
N VAL A 126 -10.43 1.84 17.77
CA VAL A 126 -11.55 2.61 17.19
C VAL A 126 -11.29 4.11 17.30
N CYS A 127 -10.86 4.60 18.47
CA CYS A 127 -10.52 6.01 18.67
C CYS A 127 -9.41 6.48 17.72
N SER A 128 -8.31 5.72 17.60
CA SER A 128 -7.20 6.02 16.69
C SER A 128 -7.66 6.12 15.23
N VAL A 129 -8.48 5.17 14.78
CA VAL A 129 -9.03 5.16 13.41
C VAL A 129 -9.97 6.32 13.15
N LEU A 130 -10.77 6.73 14.14
CA LEU A 130 -11.62 7.93 14.04
C LEU A 130 -10.77 9.21 13.93
N LEU A 131 -9.67 9.31 14.68
CA LEU A 131 -8.75 10.44 14.55
C LEU A 131 -8.12 10.52 13.15
N LEU A 132 -7.73 9.37 12.58
CA LEU A 132 -7.22 9.31 11.20
C LEU A 132 -8.28 9.76 10.18
N LEU A 133 -9.54 9.33 10.37
CA LEU A 133 -10.65 9.74 9.52
C LEU A 133 -10.89 11.26 9.60
N VAL A 134 -10.96 11.81 10.81
CA VAL A 134 -11.13 13.25 11.03
C VAL A 134 -9.99 14.03 10.38
N ALA A 135 -8.74 13.60 10.57
CA ALA A 135 -7.59 14.24 9.93
C ALA A 135 -7.70 14.23 8.40
N ALA A 136 -8.06 13.11 7.79
CA ALA A 136 -8.21 13.01 6.34
C ALA A 136 -9.39 13.84 5.77
N VAL A 137 -10.46 14.04 6.54
CA VAL A 137 -11.62 14.86 6.15
C VAL A 137 -11.36 16.35 6.34
N CYS A 138 -10.77 16.75 7.47
CA CYS A 138 -10.48 18.16 7.76
C CYS A 138 -9.38 18.73 6.85
N LEU A 139 -8.41 17.90 6.45
CA LEU A 139 -7.26 18.33 5.67
C LEU A 139 -7.63 19.06 4.35
N PRO A 140 -8.49 18.52 3.46
CA PRO A 140 -8.89 19.24 2.26
C PRO A 140 -9.62 20.57 2.52
N LEU A 141 -10.27 20.73 3.69
CA LEU A 141 -10.92 21.99 4.07
C LEU A 141 -9.92 23.08 4.48
N CYS A 142 -8.72 22.67 4.90
CA CYS A 142 -7.66 23.56 5.35
C CYS A 142 -6.51 23.69 4.33
N ASP A 143 -6.56 22.96 3.21
CA ASP A 143 -5.49 22.94 2.22
C ASP A 143 -5.58 24.17 1.29
N THR A 144 -4.65 25.11 1.50
CA THR A 144 -4.50 26.30 0.63
C THR A 144 -4.10 25.96 -0.81
N GLN A 145 -3.58 24.76 -1.07
CA GLN A 145 -3.16 24.27 -2.39
C GLN A 145 -4.04 23.12 -2.87
N PHE A 146 -5.34 23.17 -2.55
CA PHE A 146 -6.29 22.12 -2.89
C PHE A 146 -6.28 21.77 -4.39
N ASP A 147 -5.90 20.53 -4.69
CA ASP A 147 -5.98 19.95 -6.04
C ASP A 147 -7.07 18.84 -6.07
N PRO A 148 -8.25 19.10 -6.68
CA PRO A 148 -9.34 18.12 -6.70
C PRO A 148 -8.96 16.82 -7.40
N ASN A 149 -8.11 16.86 -8.43
CA ASN A 149 -7.63 15.66 -9.10
C ASN A 149 -6.67 14.89 -8.19
N GLY A 150 -5.79 15.59 -7.47
CA GLY A 150 -4.91 15.01 -6.47
C GLY A 150 -5.68 14.26 -5.39
N TYR A 151 -6.70 14.90 -4.81
CA TYR A 151 -7.56 14.30 -3.78
C TYR A 151 -8.41 13.14 -4.32
N LEU A 152 -8.91 13.21 -5.56
CA LEU A 152 -9.61 12.10 -6.20
C LEU A 152 -8.70 10.86 -6.33
N TRP A 153 -7.48 11.04 -6.83
CA TRP A 153 -6.51 9.94 -6.90
C TRP A 153 -6.14 9.41 -5.52
N ALA A 154 -6.02 10.27 -4.51
CA ALA A 154 -5.75 9.84 -3.13
C ALA A 154 -6.91 9.03 -2.53
N LEU A 155 -8.16 9.38 -2.86
CA LEU A 155 -9.35 8.62 -2.46
C LEU A 155 -9.38 7.24 -3.13
N ILE A 156 -9.11 7.17 -4.44
CA ILE A 156 -9.01 5.88 -5.16
C ILE A 156 -7.91 5.02 -4.53
N HIS A 157 -6.74 5.61 -4.27
CA HIS A 157 -5.63 4.92 -3.61
C HIS A 157 -6.03 4.39 -2.21
N LEU A 158 -6.68 5.21 -1.38
CA LEU A 158 -7.20 4.81 -0.07
C LEU A 158 -8.13 3.60 -0.18
N ILE A 159 -9.08 3.64 -1.12
CA ILE A 159 -10.03 2.54 -1.35
C ILE A 159 -9.28 1.27 -1.77
N CYS A 160 -8.33 1.36 -2.71
CA CYS A 160 -7.54 0.21 -3.14
C CYS A 160 -6.70 -0.37 -1.99
N VAL A 161 -6.05 0.46 -1.17
CA VAL A 161 -5.27 0.02 0.01
C VAL A 161 -6.18 -0.69 1.02
N GLY A 162 -7.32 -0.09 1.34
CA GLY A 162 -8.29 -0.67 2.28
C GLY A 162 -8.86 -1.99 1.78
N ALA A 163 -9.28 -2.04 0.50
CA ALA A 163 -9.80 -3.25 -0.13
C ALA A 163 -8.73 -4.35 -0.21
N TYR A 164 -7.48 -4.02 -0.53
CA TYR A 164 -6.38 -4.98 -0.55
C TYR A 164 -6.12 -5.59 0.82
N LYS A 165 -6.10 -4.77 1.89
CA LYS A 165 -5.97 -5.25 3.27
C LYS A 165 -7.13 -6.16 3.68
N VAL A 166 -8.36 -5.80 3.32
CA VAL A 166 -9.55 -6.63 3.58
C VAL A 166 -9.50 -7.94 2.81
N PHE A 167 -9.16 -7.91 1.52
CA PHE A 167 -9.01 -9.09 0.69
C PHE A 167 -7.93 -10.02 1.22
N HIS A 168 -6.75 -9.47 1.51
CA HIS A 168 -5.66 -10.20 2.14
C HIS A 168 -6.13 -10.84 3.46
N LYS A 169 -6.97 -10.19 4.26
CA LYS A 169 -7.45 -10.80 5.51
C LYS A 169 -8.50 -11.90 5.28
N LEU A 170 -9.41 -11.73 4.32
CA LEU A 170 -10.49 -12.68 4.04
C LEU A 170 -10.01 -13.92 3.31
N TRP A 171 -9.14 -13.73 2.34
CA TRP A 171 -8.82 -14.70 1.31
C TRP A 171 -7.33 -15.03 1.28
N LYS A 172 -6.57 -14.79 2.36
CA LYS A 172 -5.19 -15.29 2.45
C LYS A 172 -5.24 -16.82 2.37
N PRO A 173 -4.78 -17.45 1.27
CA PRO A 173 -4.64 -18.89 1.24
C PRO A 173 -3.58 -19.24 2.27
N SER A 174 -3.84 -20.25 3.10
CA SER A 174 -2.92 -20.68 4.17
C SER A 174 -1.53 -21.06 3.65
N SER A 175 -1.42 -21.35 2.36
CA SER A 175 -0.22 -21.72 1.62
C SER A 175 0.60 -20.55 1.06
N LEU A 176 0.02 -19.36 0.89
CA LEU A 176 0.74 -18.21 0.33
C LEU A 176 1.50 -17.45 1.41
N SER A 177 2.83 -17.52 1.38
CA SER A 177 3.68 -16.64 2.19
C SER A 177 3.60 -15.19 1.68
N ASP A 178 4.01 -14.24 2.50
CA ASP A 178 4.01 -12.82 2.12
C ASP A 178 4.97 -12.55 0.93
N LEU A 179 6.04 -13.35 0.79
CA LEU A 179 6.96 -13.29 -0.34
C LEU A 179 6.34 -13.85 -1.63
N ASP A 180 5.57 -14.94 -1.53
CA ASP A 180 4.85 -15.51 -2.68
C ASP A 180 3.83 -14.51 -3.24
N GLN A 181 3.07 -13.88 -2.34
CA GLN A 181 2.10 -12.85 -2.70
C GLN A 181 2.77 -11.65 -3.38
N GLN A 182 3.89 -11.19 -2.84
CA GLN A 182 4.63 -10.08 -3.41
C GLN A 182 5.22 -10.43 -4.78
N TYR A 183 5.71 -11.66 -4.94
CA TYR A 183 6.20 -12.17 -6.22
C TYR A 183 5.08 -12.19 -7.27
N ILE A 184 3.89 -12.69 -6.92
CA ILE A 184 2.72 -12.68 -7.81
C ILE A 184 2.33 -11.25 -8.19
N ASN A 185 2.31 -10.32 -7.22
CA ASN A 185 1.99 -8.91 -7.48
C ASN A 185 3.00 -8.19 -8.39
N TYR A 186 4.25 -8.66 -8.47
CA TYR A 186 5.25 -8.10 -9.38
C TYR A 186 5.22 -8.70 -10.77
N VAL A 187 4.66 -9.90 -10.93
CA VAL A 187 4.55 -10.60 -12.22
C VAL A 187 3.30 -10.15 -13.00
N PHE A 188 2.21 -9.81 -12.31
CA PHE A 188 0.97 -9.28 -12.89
C PHE A 188 0.98 -7.75 -13.01
#